data_AF-A0A7C6DT15-F1
#
_entry.id   AF-A0A7C6DT15-F1
#
_cell.length_a   1.000
_cell.length_b   1.000
_cell.length_c   1.000
_cell.angle_alpha   90.00
_cell.angle_beta   90.00
_cell.angle_gamma   90.00
#
_symmetry.space_group_name_H-M   'P 1'
#
loop_
_entity.id
_entity.type
_entity.pdbx_description
1 polymer ?
#
loop_
_entity_poly.entity_id
_entity_poly.type
_entity_poly.pdbx_seq_one_letter_code
_entity_poly.pdbx_strand_id
1 'polypeptide(L)' 'VVAPHISSASYETRSRMAEMVAENLVAFFEGRQPPNLVNPEVLKIRPLSRLL' A
#
# COMPACT_ATOMS: atom_id res chain seq x y z
N VAL A 1 6.15 11.46 -29.57
CA VAL A 1 6.98 10.44 -28.88
C VAL A 1 6.05 9.42 -28.25
N VAL A 2 6.31 8.12 -28.39
CA VAL A 2 5.54 7.03 -27.76
C VAL A 2 6.47 6.30 -26.80
N ALA A 3 5.99 5.99 -25.59
CA ALA A 3 6.76 5.29 -24.56
C ALA A 3 5.94 4.11 -24.00
N PRO A 4 6.57 2.96 -23.71
CA PRO A 4 5.86 1.73 -23.29
C PRO A 4 5.50 1.74 -21.80
N HIS A 5 4.70 2.72 -21.34
CA HIS A 5 4.24 2.85 -19.95
C HIS A 5 5.38 2.88 -18.89
N ILE A 6 6.50 3.53 -19.23
CA ILE A 6 7.72 3.56 -18.41
C ILE A 6 7.82 4.76 -17.45
N SER A 7 6.72 5.49 -17.20
CA SER A 7 6.76 6.73 -16.40
C SER A 7 7.31 6.52 -14.98
N SER A 8 7.12 5.34 -14.38
CA SER A 8 7.62 4.99 -13.04
C SER A 8 8.71 3.92 -13.05
N ALA A 9 9.26 3.59 -14.21
CA ALA A 9 10.10 2.40 -14.41
C ALA A 9 11.60 2.62 -14.10
N SER A 10 11.95 3.59 -13.24
CA SER A 10 13.31 3.69 -12.70
C SER A 10 13.51 2.67 -11.57
N TYR A 11 14.76 2.24 -11.35
CA TYR A 11 15.09 1.35 -10.23
C TYR A 11 14.68 1.93 -8.89
N GLU A 12 14.99 3.21 -8.66
CA GLU A 12 14.67 3.91 -7.41
C GLU A 12 13.17 3.97 -7.16
N THR A 13 12.39 4.40 -8.16
CA THR A 13 10.93 4.51 -8.03
C THR A 13 10.28 3.15 -7.83
N ARG A 14 10.63 2.13 -8.62
CA ARG A 14 10.04 0.79 -8.46
C ARG A 14 10.44 0.12 -7.15
N SER A 15 11.66 0.32 -6.66
CA SER A 15 12.11 -0.22 -5.37
C SER A 15 11.31 0.41 -4.23
N ARG A 16 11.16 1.74 -4.22
CA ARG A 16 10.36 2.43 -3.20
C ARG A 16 8.89 2.01 -3.24
N MET A 17 8.31 1.84 -4.43
CA MET A 17 6.93 1.33 -4.56
C MET A 17 6.78 -0.07 -3.94
N ALA A 18 7.77 -0.96 -4.12
CA ALA A 18 7.75 -2.30 -3.53
C ALA A 18 7.82 -2.26 -1.99
N GLU A 19 8.70 -1.42 -1.43
CA GLU A 19 8.77 -1.19 0.02
C GLU A 19 7.45 -0.64 0.56
N MET A 20 6.86 0.35 -0.11
CA MET A 20 5.57 0.92 0.30
C MET A 20 4.46 -0.14 0.35
N VAL A 21 4.45 -1.10 -0.58
CA VAL A 21 3.50 -2.22 -0.55
C VAL A 21 3.74 -3.08 0.69
N ALA A 22 4.99 -3.47 0.97
CA ALA A 22 5.33 -4.26 2.14
C ALA A 22 4.96 -3.54 3.45
N GLU A 23 5.28 -2.25 3.58
CA GLU A 23 4.94 -1.41 4.73
C GLU A 23 3.42 -1.38 4.99
N ASN A 24 2.60 -1.29 3.93
CA ASN A 24 1.14 -1.31 4.06
C ASN A 24 0.62 -2.66 4.55
N LEU A 25 1.16 -3.77 4.03
CA LEU A 25 0.75 -5.11 4.44
C LEU A 25 1.16 -5.42 5.89
N VAL A 26 2.38 -5.05 6.27
CA VAL A 26 2.86 -5.21 7.66
C VAL A 26 1.97 -4.43 8.61
N ALA A 27 1.69 -3.14 8.32
CA ALA A 27 0.80 -2.34 9.14
C ALA A 27 -0.58 -3.00 9.32
N PHE A 28 -1.17 -3.50 8.23
CA PHE A 28 -2.46 -4.19 8.26
C PHE A 28 -2.46 -5.40 9.20
N PHE A 29 -1.48 -6.30 9.08
CA PHE A 29 -1.41 -7.51 9.90
C PHE A 29 -1.03 -7.24 11.36
N GLU A 30 -0.35 -6.11 11.64
CA GLU A 30 -0.11 -5.62 13.00
C GLU A 30 -1.33 -4.89 13.60
N GLY A 31 -2.46 -4.83 12.89
CA GLY A 31 -3.66 -4.12 13.34
C GLY A 31 -3.54 -2.59 13.31
N ARG A 32 -2.48 -2.06 12.68
CA ARG A 32 -2.27 -0.62 12.47
C ARG A 32 -2.89 -0.19 11.14
N GLN A 33 -3.37 1.05 11.05
CA GLN A 33 -3.91 1.56 9.80
C GLN A 33 -2.81 1.63 8.73
N PRO A 34 -2.97 1.00 7.55
CA PRO A 34 -2.01 1.12 6.46
C PRO A 34 -1.84 2.58 6.03
N PRO A 35 -0.60 3.07 5.82
CA PRO A 35 -0.34 4.48 5.53
C PRO A 35 -0.95 4.96 4.20
N ASN A 36 -1.15 4.05 3.23
CA ASN A 36 -1.73 4.34 1.92
C ASN A 36 -3.13 3.70 1.76
N LEU A 37 -3.94 3.68 2.82
CA LEU A 37 -5.31 3.14 2.77
C LEU A 37 -6.22 4.00 1.87
N VAL A 38 -6.54 3.48 0.68
CA VAL A 38 -7.34 4.19 -0.33
C VAL A 38 -8.83 4.29 0.04
N ASN A 39 -9.37 3.31 0.75
CA ASN A 39 -10.77 3.29 1.19
C ASN A 39 -10.87 3.27 2.73
N PRO A 40 -10.79 4.43 3.41
CA PRO A 40 -10.88 4.51 4.87
C PRO A 40 -12.23 4.01 5.45
N GLU A 41 -13.32 4.14 4.69
CA GLU A 41 -14.66 3.74 5.11
C GLU A 41 -14.77 2.23 5.40
N VAL A 42 -13.88 1.42 4.82
CA VAL A 42 -13.82 -0.03 5.08
C VAL A 42 -13.61 -0.34 6.56
N LEU A 43 -12.97 0.55 7.33
CA LEU A 43 -12.70 0.34 8.75
C LEU A 43 -13.98 0.33 9.60
N LYS A 44 -15.06 0.96 9.14
CA LYS A 44 -16.38 0.91 9.79
C LYS A 44 -17.06 -0.44 9.60
N ILE A 45 -16.78 -1.12 8.49
CA ILE A 45 -17.37 -2.42 8.10
C ILE A 45 -16.50 -3.58 8.62
N ARG A 46 -15.18 -3.44 8.50
CA ARG A 46 -14.14 -4.42 8.87
C ARG A 46 -13.05 -3.73 9.70
N PRO A 47 -13.26 -3.58 11.01
CA PRO A 47 -12.25 -3.02 11.91
C PRO A 47 -11.00 -3.90 11.96
N LEU A 48 -9.83 -3.28 12.09
CA LEU A 48 -8.54 -3.98 12.20
C LEU A 48 -8.42 -4.82 13.49
N SER A 49 -9.18 -4.46 14.52
CA SER A 49 -9.26 -5.23 15.78
C SER A 49 -9.79 -6.64 15.61
N ARG A 50 -10.37 -6.98 14.45
CA ARG A 50 -10.94 -8.30 14.16
C ARG A 50 -9.93 -9.29 13.55
N LEU A 51 -8.67 -8.88 13.39
CA LEU A 51 -7.57 -9.71 12.87
C LEU A 51 -6.79 -10.46 13.96
N LEU A 52 -7.04 -10.14 15.23
CA LEU A 52 -6.59 -10.83 16.44
C LEU A 52 -7.81 -11.31 17.23
#